data_AF-A0A8T6MEQ9-F1
#
_entry.id   AF-A0A8T6MEQ9-F1
#
_cell.length_a   1.000
_cell.length_b   1.000
_cell.length_c   1.000
_cell.angle_alpha   90.00
_cell.angle_beta   90.00
_cell.angle_gamma   90.00
#
_symmetry.space_group_name_H-M   'P 1'
#
loop_
_entity.id
_entity.type
_entity.pdbx_description
1 polymer ?
#
loop_
_entity_poly.entity_id
_entity_poly.type
_entity_poly.pdbx_seq_one_letter_code
_entity_poly.pdbx_strand_id
1 'polypeptide(L)' 'MINYLIVSTNGSGRFVGIARMKTEVDFEKMFIYWTQDGKWNGMMNVEWLFIKDVPFKEFRNIVLLMKYNYL' A
#
# COMPACT_ATOMS: atom_id res chain seq x y z
N MET A 1 -7.60 4.58 15.26
CA MET A 1 -7.16 5.48 14.16
C MET A 1 -7.44 4.78 12.84
N ILE A 2 -7.88 5.51 11.81
CA ILE A 2 -8.15 4.91 10.48
C ILE A 2 -6.87 5.05 9.63
N ASN A 3 -6.41 3.95 9.03
CA ASN A 3 -5.20 3.91 8.22
C ASN A 3 -5.53 3.69 6.73
N TYR A 4 -4.73 4.31 5.85
CA TYR A 4 -4.87 4.23 4.41
C TYR A 4 -3.57 3.77 3.75
N LEU A 5 -3.70 3.06 2.63
CA LEU A 5 -2.64 2.60 1.76
C LEU A 5 -2.78 3.27 0.40
N ILE A 6 -1.71 3.89 -0.09
CA ILE A 6 -1.61 4.37 -1.47
C ILE A 6 -0.81 3.33 -2.24
N VAL A 7 -1.42 2.65 -3.20
CA VAL A 7 -0.85 1.44 -3.83
C VAL A 7 -0.18 1.79 -5.16
N SER A 8 0.99 1.19 -5.41
CA SER A 8 1.73 1.29 -6.67
C SER A 8 2.49 -0.01 -6.93
N THR A 9 2.79 -0.29 -8.21
CA THR A 9 3.69 -1.37 -8.63
C THR A 9 5.03 -0.79 -9.02
N ASN A 10 6.11 -1.47 -8.64
CA ASN A 10 7.48 -1.05 -8.98
C ASN A 10 7.66 -0.87 -10.49
N GLY A 11 8.28 0.24 -10.89
CA GLY A 11 8.50 0.59 -12.30
C GLY A 11 7.27 1.10 -13.06
N SER A 12 6.08 1.14 -12.46
CA SER A 12 4.84 1.53 -13.16
C SER A 12 4.73 3.03 -13.46
N GLY A 13 5.43 3.88 -12.71
CA GLY A 13 5.36 5.34 -12.83
C GLY A 13 4.01 5.95 -12.39
N ARG A 14 3.15 5.20 -11.70
CA ARG A 14 1.80 5.60 -11.32
C ARG A 14 1.37 5.02 -9.97
N PHE A 15 0.43 5.68 -9.32
CA PHE A 15 -0.39 5.05 -8.29
C PHE A 15 -1.60 4.38 -8.96
N VAL A 16 -2.01 3.23 -8.44
CA VAL A 16 -3.11 2.42 -9.02
C VAL A 16 -4.39 2.49 -8.18
N GLY A 17 -4.30 3.01 -6.95
CA GLY A 17 -5.47 3.17 -6.10
C GLY A 17 -5.15 3.50 -4.66
N ILE A 18 -6.22 3.59 -3.87
CA ILE A 18 -6.18 3.83 -2.42
C ILE A 18 -7.07 2.81 -1.74
N ALA A 19 -6.57 2.20 -0.68
CA ALA A 19 -7.31 1.27 0.15
C ALA A 19 -7.29 1.69 1.62
N ARG A 20 -8.36 1.37 2.36
CA ARG A 20 -8.45 1.50 3.81
C ARG A 20 -8.11 0.17 4.48
N MET A 21 -7.25 0.18 5.48
CA MET A 21 -7.00 -1.00 6.32
C MET A 21 -8.21 -1.25 7.23
N LYS A 22 -8.71 -2.48 7.24
CA LYS A 22 -9.91 -2.89 8.00
C LYS A 22 -9.58 -3.69 9.25
N THR A 23 -8.43 -4.35 9.26
CA THR A 23 -7.96 -5.18 10.36
C THR A 23 -6.49 -4.92 10.62
N GLU A 24 -6.02 -5.36 11.78
CA GLU A 24 -4.58 -5.56 12.00
C GLU A 24 -4.06 -6.72 11.14
N VAL A 25 -2.74 -6.89 11.12
CA VAL A 25 -2.09 -7.98 10.40
C VAL A 25 -2.20 -9.26 11.23
N ASP A 26 -2.76 -10.30 10.63
CA ASP A 26 -2.81 -11.66 11.17
C ASP A 26 -1.66 -12.45 10.55
N PHE A 27 -0.61 -12.71 11.34
CA PHE A 27 0.59 -13.41 10.88
C PHE A 27 0.42 -14.94 10.78
N GLU A 28 -0.64 -15.50 11.34
CA GLU A 28 -0.93 -16.93 11.23
C GLU A 28 -1.58 -17.27 9.88
N LYS A 29 -2.13 -16.27 9.20
CA LYS A 29 -2.71 -16.42 7.87
C LYS A 29 -1.69 -16.20 6.77
N MET A 30 -1.78 -17.04 5.73
CA MET A 30 -1.01 -16.89 4.51
C MET A 30 -1.95 -16.77 3.31
N PHE A 31 -1.65 -15.84 2.41
CA PHE A 31 -2.40 -15.69 1.17
C PHE A 31 -1.72 -16.50 0.06
N ILE A 32 -2.34 -17.60 -0.32
CA ILE A 32 -1.77 -18.61 -1.23
C ILE A 32 -1.72 -18.19 -2.71
N TYR A 33 -2.24 -17.01 -3.05
CA TYR A 33 -2.27 -16.50 -4.43
C TYR A 33 -1.23 -15.41 -4.68
N TRP A 34 -0.27 -15.23 -3.77
CA TRP A 34 0.89 -14.39 -4.06
C TRP A 34 1.73 -15.02 -5.17
N THR A 35 2.32 -14.20 -6.02
CA THR A 35 3.16 -14.70 -7.14
C THR A 35 4.47 -15.34 -6.68
N GLN A 36 4.85 -15.14 -5.42
CA GLN A 36 6.03 -15.73 -4.79
C GLN A 36 5.58 -16.44 -3.51
N ASP A 37 5.37 -17.75 -3.62
CA ASP A 37 4.93 -18.60 -2.50
C ASP A 37 5.90 -18.53 -1.33
N GLY A 38 5.36 -18.43 -0.12
CA GLY A 38 6.14 -18.42 1.13
C GLY A 38 7.00 -17.17 1.38
N LYS A 39 6.99 -16.17 0.49
CA LYS A 39 7.77 -14.94 0.66
C LYS A 39 7.13 -13.95 1.63
N TRP A 40 5.81 -13.81 1.59
CA TRP A 40 5.07 -12.82 2.36
C TRP A 40 4.23 -13.51 3.42
N ASN A 41 4.52 -13.21 4.68
CA ASN A 41 3.82 -13.75 5.84
C ASN A 41 2.76 -12.78 6.35
N GLY A 42 1.63 -13.33 6.77
CA GLY A 42 0.52 -12.58 7.31
C GLY A 42 -0.44 -12.03 6.26
N MET A 43 -1.62 -11.64 6.73
CA MET A 43 -2.67 -11.05 5.92
C MET A 43 -3.42 -9.98 6.72
N MET A 44 -3.87 -8.94 6.02
CA MET A 44 -4.82 -7.96 6.55
C MET A 44 -5.93 -7.72 5.54
N ASN A 45 -7.14 -7.46 6.03
CA ASN A 45 -8.25 -7.09 5.17
C ASN A 45 -8.16 -5.61 4.82
N VAL A 46 -8.38 -5.30 3.54
CA VAL A 46 -8.44 -3.94 3.04
C VAL A 46 -9.74 -3.71 2.29
N GLU A 47 -10.17 -2.45 2.24
CA GLU A 47 -11.31 -2.00 1.45
C GLU A 47 -10.82 -0.99 0.42
N TRP A 48 -10.96 -1.30 -0.87
CA TRP A 48 -10.60 -0.39 -1.94
C TRP A 48 -11.57 0.80 -1.97
N LEU A 49 -11.03 2.01 -1.89
CA LEU A 49 -11.79 3.26 -1.98
C LEU A 49 -11.71 3.85 -3.37
N PHE A 50 -10.53 3.75 -3.99
CA PHE A 50 -10.28 4.18 -5.36
C PHE A 50 -9.46 3.11 -6.08
N ILE A 51 -9.88 2.78 -7.31
CA ILE A 51 -9.16 1.94 -8.25
C ILE A 51 -9.02 2.77 -9.53
N LYS A 52 -7.87 3.43 -9.67
CA LYS A 52 -7.62 4.36 -10.77
C LYS A 52 -6.12 4.58 -10.93
N ASP A 53 -5.65 4.50 -12.18
CA ASP A 53 -4.31 4.89 -12.55
C ASP A 53 -4.15 6.42 -12.50
N VAL A 54 -3.20 6.89 -11.69
CA VAL A 54 -2.79 8.30 -11.62
C VAL A 54 -1.27 8.41 -11.76
N PRO A 55 -0.77 9.03 -12.84
CA PRO A 55 0.67 9.20 -13.06
C PRO A 55 1.37 9.98 -11.93
N PHE A 56 2.63 9.62 -11.60
CA PHE A 56 3.39 10.32 -10.55
C PHE A 56 3.58 11.82 -10.83
N LYS A 57 3.60 12.25 -12.10
CA LYS A 57 3.72 13.67 -12.48
C LYS A 57 2.61 14.55 -11.91
N GLU A 58 1.42 13.98 -11.66
CA GLU A 58 0.29 14.70 -11.06
C GLU A 58 0.57 15.08 -9.59
N PHE A 59 1.50 14.37 -8.94
CA PHE A 59 1.89 14.59 -7.54
C PHE A 59 3.24 15.32 -7.41
N ARG A 60 3.82 15.82 -8.51
CA ARG A 60 5.17 16.44 -8.53
C ARG A 60 5.35 17.62 -7.57
N ASN A 61 4.25 18.27 -7.20
CA ASN A 61 4.25 19.44 -6.31
C ASN A 61 4.11 19.05 -4.83
N ILE A 62 3.91 17.77 -4.51
CA ILE A 62 3.83 17.29 -3.13
C ILE A 62 5.24 17.04 -2.62
N VAL A 63 5.63 17.79 -1.59
CA VAL A 63 6.90 17.60 -0.89
C VAL A 63 6.65 16.77 0.36
N LEU A 64 7.30 15.61 0.44
CA LEU A 64 7.33 14.80 1.66
C LEU A 64 8.38 15.36 2.61
N LEU A 65 7.94 16.07 3.64
CA LEU A 65 8.79 16.39 4.79
C LEU A 65 8.86 15.14 5.66
N MET A 66 9.90 14.33 5.48
CA MET A 66 10.13 13.12 6.29
C MET A 66 10.13 13.50 7.78
N LYS A 67 9.27 12.85 8.58
CA LYS A 67 9.29 13.00 10.04
C LYS A 67 10.08 11.87 10.69
N TYR A 68 11.40 11.81 10.44
CA TYR A 68 12.34 11.00 11.23
C TYR A 68 13.74 11.63 11.28
N ASN A 69 13.89 12.64 12.16
CA ASN A 69 15.14 12.90 12.89
C ASN A 69 14.91 12.48 14.34
N TYR A 70 14.81 11.17 14.58
CA TYR A 70 14.98 10.61 15.91
C TYR A 70 15.97 9.45 15.78
N LEU A 71 17.25 9.81 15.95
CA LEU A 71 18.47 8.99 16.04
C LEU A 71 18.83 8.16 14.80
#